data_AF-A0A7T3E3T1-F1
#
_entry.id   AF-A0A7T3E3T1-F1
#
_cell.length_a   1.000
_cell.length_b   1.000
_cell.length_c   1.000
_cell.angle_alpha   90.00
_cell.angle_beta   90.00
_cell.angle_gamma   90.00
#
_symmetry.space_group_name_H-M   'P 1'
#
loop_
_entity.id
_entity.type
_entity.pdbx_description
1 polymer ?
#
loop_
_entity_poly.entity_id
_entity_poly.type
_entity_poly.pdbx_seq_one_letter_code
_entity_poly.pdbx_strand_id
1 'polypeptide(L)'
;MAMLDLVLAWARVDTTIAQLATAAFNMDPTVGAVIFGRMPVPDRLRKMRELNLQLGRTSSASELRKLKKHYEEHSKPRNTIAHAACVGFLRKPDRIVFLPFESEGSFGKLAVEVIPIAVMKKATSFARHVDKEAMAMLDEQWKREDENEAGRDEDVPPGP
;
A
#
# COMPACT_ATOMS: atom_id res chain seq x y z
N MET A 1 -2.25 -4.94 -21.07
CA MET A 1 -3.09 -5.20 -19.88
C MET A 1 -2.25 -5.31 -18.61
N ALA A 2 -1.40 -6.33 -18.42
CA ALA A 2 -0.71 -6.60 -17.15
C ALA A 2 0.05 -5.43 -16.49
N MET A 3 0.75 -4.58 -17.26
CA MET A 3 1.44 -3.40 -16.71
C MET A 3 0.46 -2.35 -16.19
N LEU A 4 -0.59 -2.03 -16.94
CA LEU A 4 -1.62 -1.08 -16.53
C LEU A 4 -2.40 -1.60 -15.32
N ASP A 5 -2.78 -2.88 -15.33
CA ASP A 5 -3.47 -3.54 -14.21
C ASP A 5 -2.65 -3.43 -12.91
N LEU A 6 -1.34 -3.62 -13.02
CA LEU A 6 -0.41 -3.47 -11.91
C LEU A 6 -0.42 -2.03 -11.41
N VAL A 7 -0.16 -1.03 -12.27
CA VAL A 7 -0.11 0.38 -11.86
C VAL A 7 -1.41 0.81 -11.16
N LEU A 8 -2.57 0.45 -11.72
CA LEU A 8 -3.86 0.80 -11.14
C LEU A 8 -4.12 0.11 -9.80
N ALA A 9 -3.81 -1.19 -9.68
CA ALA A 9 -3.98 -1.92 -8.42
C ALA A 9 -3.10 -1.35 -7.31
N TRP A 10 -1.88 -0.96 -7.64
CA TRP A 10 -0.94 -0.39 -6.67
C TRP A 10 -1.24 1.06 -6.31
N ALA A 11 -1.73 1.89 -7.25
CA ALA A 11 -2.22 3.22 -6.92
C ALA A 11 -3.36 3.15 -5.90
N ARG A 12 -4.28 2.20 -6.07
CA ARG A 12 -5.40 1.98 -5.15
C ARG A 12 -4.93 1.54 -3.76
N VAL A 13 -4.11 0.47 -3.68
CA VAL A 13 -3.67 -0.05 -2.37
C VAL A 13 -2.85 0.98 -1.57
N ASP A 14 -2.08 1.85 -2.25
CA ASP A 14 -1.31 2.91 -1.58
C ASP A 14 -2.22 3.93 -0.89
N THR A 15 -3.32 4.29 -1.54
CA THR A 15 -4.35 5.16 -0.98
C THR A 15 -5.10 4.46 0.16
N THR A 16 -5.54 3.22 -0.05
CA THR A 16 -6.28 2.44 0.96
C THR A 16 -5.46 2.25 2.23
N ILE A 17 -4.15 1.96 2.14
CA ILE A 17 -3.28 1.86 3.31
C ILE A 17 -3.14 3.22 4.03
N ALA A 18 -3.18 4.35 3.31
CA ALA A 18 -3.17 5.68 3.93
C ALA A 18 -4.45 5.96 4.71
N GLN A 19 -5.60 5.59 4.14
CA GLN A 19 -6.90 5.71 4.79
C GLN A 19 -6.98 4.81 6.02
N LEU A 20 -6.54 3.54 5.90
CA LEU A 20 -6.49 2.60 7.01
C LEU A 20 -5.59 3.11 8.14
N ALA A 21 -4.42 3.68 7.82
CA ALA A 21 -3.55 4.29 8.82
C ALA A 21 -4.25 5.41 9.58
N THR A 22 -5.01 6.25 8.87
CA THR A 22 -5.75 7.38 9.46
C THR A 22 -6.88 6.88 10.37
N ALA A 23 -7.68 5.94 9.88
CA ALA A 23 -8.77 5.34 10.62
C ALA A 23 -8.27 4.57 11.86
N ALA A 24 -7.23 3.74 11.75
CA ALA A 24 -6.73 2.91 12.86
C ALA A 24 -6.28 3.70 14.11
N PHE A 25 -6.04 5.00 13.98
CA PHE A 25 -5.69 5.91 15.08
C PHE A 25 -6.74 7.00 15.34
N ASN A 26 -7.97 6.84 14.82
CA ASN A 26 -9.10 7.76 14.95
C ASN A 26 -8.71 9.21 14.61
N MET A 27 -7.91 9.38 13.56
CA MET A 27 -7.48 10.69 13.11
C MET A 27 -8.49 11.25 12.11
N ASP A 28 -8.72 12.56 12.16
CA ASP A 28 -9.43 13.26 11.11
C ASP A 28 -8.76 13.01 9.74
N PRO A 29 -9.52 12.78 8.65
CA PRO A 29 -8.97 12.51 7.32
C PRO A 29 -7.97 13.54 6.81
N THR A 30 -8.18 14.83 7.12
CA THR A 30 -7.27 15.90 6.68
C THR A 30 -5.95 15.85 7.47
N VAL A 31 -6.01 15.56 8.76
CA VAL A 31 -4.82 15.35 9.61
C VAL A 31 -4.07 14.11 9.16
N GLY A 32 -4.78 13.01 8.91
CA GLY A 32 -4.21 11.78 8.37
C GLY A 32 -3.51 12.00 7.03
N ALA A 33 -4.10 12.79 6.12
CA ALA A 33 -3.48 13.15 4.85
C ALA A 33 -2.17 13.95 5.02
N VAL A 34 -2.10 14.84 6.02
CA VAL A 34 -0.85 15.58 6.34
C VAL A 34 0.23 14.63 6.86
N ILE A 35 -0.12 13.69 7.74
CA ILE A 35 0.85 12.79 8.39
C ILE A 35 1.30 11.67 7.45
N PHE A 36 0.35 11.03 6.75
CA PHE A 36 0.57 9.79 6.01
C PHE A 36 0.55 9.95 4.49
N GLY A 37 -0.03 11.04 3.96
CA GLY A 37 -0.36 11.16 2.54
C GLY A 37 0.86 11.15 1.61
N ARG A 38 1.94 11.84 1.98
CA ARG A 38 3.19 11.87 1.18
C ARG A 38 4.21 10.82 1.58
N MET A 39 3.93 10.03 2.60
CA MET A 39 4.87 9.05 3.12
C MET A 39 4.91 7.84 2.17
N PRO A 40 6.10 7.33 1.80
CA PRO A 40 6.22 6.04 1.14
C PRO A 40 5.52 4.96 1.97
N VAL A 41 4.75 4.08 1.33
CA VAL A 41 3.96 3.06 2.04
C VAL A 41 4.79 2.19 3.01
N PRO A 42 6.03 1.75 2.69
CA PRO A 42 6.85 1.02 3.65
C PRO A 42 7.14 1.81 4.94
N ASP A 43 7.36 3.11 4.83
CA ASP A 43 7.54 4.00 5.97
C ASP A 43 6.23 4.20 6.74
N ARG A 44 5.10 4.27 6.01
CA ARG A 44 3.78 4.34 6.63
C ARG A 44 3.49 3.11 7.48
N LEU A 45 3.71 1.91 6.93
CA LEU A 45 3.56 0.65 7.65
C LEU A 45 4.50 0.55 8.85
N ARG A 46 5.74 1.05 8.72
CA ARG A 46 6.67 1.16 9.85
C ARG A 46 6.13 2.09 10.93
N LYS A 47 5.62 3.27 10.57
CA LYS A 47 5.05 4.23 11.52
C LYS A 47 3.81 3.68 12.22
N MET A 48 2.90 3.04 11.49
CA MET A 48 1.73 2.36 12.07
C MET A 48 2.16 1.28 13.07
N ARG A 49 3.23 0.53 12.76
CA ARG A 49 3.78 -0.48 13.67
C ARG A 49 4.32 0.17 14.95
N GLU A 50 5.09 1.26 14.84
CA GLU A 50 5.61 2.00 15.99
C GLU A 50 4.47 2.48 16.92
N LEU A 51 3.42 3.06 16.35
CA LEU A 51 2.25 3.51 17.10
C LEU A 51 1.50 2.34 17.77
N ASN A 52 1.33 1.20 17.07
CA ASN A 52 0.72 0.02 17.67
C ASN A 52 1.53 -0.53 18.85
N LEU A 53 2.87 -0.50 18.78
CA LEU A 53 3.72 -0.90 19.91
C LEU A 53 3.55 0.02 21.11
N GLN A 54 3.44 1.34 20.89
CA GLN A 54 3.20 2.32 21.96
C GLN A 54 1.85 2.10 22.64
N LEU A 55 0.85 1.64 21.89
CA LEU A 55 -0.50 1.30 22.42
C LEU A 55 -0.60 -0.12 22.98
N GLY A 56 0.51 -0.87 23.08
CA GLY A 56 0.51 -2.26 23.57
C GLY A 56 -0.10 -3.29 22.61
N ARG A 57 -0.40 -2.91 21.36
CA ARG A 57 -1.02 -3.75 20.32
C ARG A 57 0.04 -4.59 19.58
N THR A 58 0.69 -5.51 20.31
CA THR A 58 1.85 -6.28 19.80
C THR A 58 1.51 -7.21 18.64
N SER A 59 0.31 -7.80 18.61
CA SER A 59 -0.14 -8.65 17.50
C SER A 59 -0.22 -7.87 16.19
N SER A 60 -0.95 -6.74 16.18
CA SER A 60 -1.08 -5.87 15.01
C SER A 60 0.28 -5.32 14.56
N ALA A 61 1.18 -4.99 15.49
CA ALA A 61 2.54 -4.59 15.16
C ALA A 61 3.36 -5.69 14.44
N SER A 62 3.13 -6.96 14.77
CA SER A 62 3.75 -8.11 14.10
C SER A 62 3.22 -8.30 12.68
N GLU A 63 1.90 -8.17 12.51
CA GLU A 63 1.24 -8.25 11.21
C GLU A 63 1.71 -7.15 10.26
N LEU A 64 1.79 -5.91 10.75
CA LEU A 64 2.32 -4.77 9.99
C LEU A 64 3.78 -4.97 9.55
N ARG A 65 4.60 -5.62 10.39
CA ARG A 65 5.98 -5.98 10.01
C ARG A 65 5.99 -6.99 8.85
N LYS A 66 5.14 -8.01 8.89
CA LYS A 66 5.03 -9.02 7.83
C LYS A 66 4.50 -8.38 6.54
N LEU A 67 3.44 -7.57 6.65
CA LEU A 67 2.85 -6.85 5.52
C LEU A 67 3.89 -5.93 4.86
N LYS A 68 4.65 -5.15 5.64
CA LYS A 68 5.73 -4.30 5.11
C LYS A 68 6.74 -5.11 4.29
N LYS A 69 7.20 -6.24 4.81
CA LYS A 69 8.16 -7.10 4.10
C LYS A 69 7.60 -7.57 2.75
N HIS A 70 6.38 -8.11 2.75
CA HIS A 70 5.75 -8.58 1.51
C HIS A 70 5.46 -7.44 0.54
N TYR A 71 5.06 -6.28 1.05
CA TYR A 71 4.84 -5.08 0.27
C TYR A 71 6.13 -4.64 -0.46
N GLU A 72 7.26 -4.59 0.24
CA GLU A 72 8.56 -4.23 -0.36
C GLU A 72 9.01 -5.26 -1.41
N GLU A 73 8.77 -6.55 -1.17
CA GLU A 73 9.07 -7.61 -2.14
C GLU A 73 8.22 -7.47 -3.41
N HIS A 74 6.91 -7.22 -3.26
CA HIS A 74 5.97 -7.20 -4.36
C HIS A 74 5.89 -5.86 -5.10
N SER A 75 6.33 -4.75 -4.50
CA SER A 75 6.30 -3.41 -5.11
C SER A 75 7.44 -3.17 -6.11
N LYS A 76 8.48 -3.99 -6.13
CA LYS A 76 9.62 -3.80 -7.05
C LYS A 76 9.20 -3.62 -8.51
N PRO A 77 8.32 -4.46 -9.09
CA PRO A 77 7.95 -4.33 -10.50
C PRO A 77 7.29 -2.98 -10.83
N ARG A 78 6.42 -2.46 -9.93
CA ARG A 78 5.79 -1.15 -10.17
C ARG A 78 6.80 0.00 -10.08
N ASN A 79 7.79 -0.10 -9.20
CA ASN A 79 8.81 0.93 -9.02
C ASN A 79 9.69 0.98 -10.27
N THR A 80 10.09 -0.18 -10.80
CA THR A 80 10.79 -0.26 -12.09
C THR A 80 9.97 0.39 -13.21
N ILE A 81 8.68 0.06 -13.32
CA ILE A 81 7.79 0.63 -14.36
C ILE A 81 7.69 2.16 -14.24
N ALA A 82 7.66 2.69 -13.02
CA ALA A 82 7.55 4.12 -12.78
C ALA A 82 8.85 4.90 -13.01
N HIS A 83 10.01 4.26 -12.85
CA HIS A 83 11.30 4.95 -12.78
C HIS A 83 12.33 4.55 -13.85
N ALA A 84 12.10 3.46 -14.60
CA ALA A 84 13.01 2.98 -15.63
C ALA A 84 12.41 3.09 -17.05
N ALA A 85 13.26 3.25 -18.06
CA ALA A 85 12.82 3.29 -19.44
C ALA A 85 12.41 1.89 -19.91
N CYS A 86 11.18 1.71 -20.40
CA CYS A 86 10.74 0.47 -21.03
C CYS A 86 11.32 0.39 -22.45
N VAL A 87 12.26 -0.52 -22.70
CA VAL A 87 13.03 -0.56 -23.96
C VAL A 87 12.72 -1.75 -24.85
N GLY A 88 11.94 -2.72 -24.37
CA GLY A 88 11.62 -3.86 -25.21
C GLY A 88 10.79 -4.94 -24.54
N PHE A 89 10.53 -5.97 -25.34
CA PHE A 89 9.72 -7.12 -24.96
C PHE A 89 10.34 -8.39 -25.54
N LEU A 90 10.43 -9.44 -24.73
CA LEU A 90 10.92 -10.76 -25.11
C LEU A 90 9.76 -11.76 -25.08
N ARG A 91 9.57 -12.52 -26.15
CA ARG A 91 8.35 -13.34 -26.39
C ARG A 91 8.35 -14.74 -25.78
N LYS A 92 9.45 -15.24 -25.20
CA LYS A 92 9.55 -16.64 -24.72
C LYS A 92 10.56 -16.80 -23.56
N PRO A 93 10.10 -16.83 -22.29
CA PRO A 93 8.76 -16.47 -21.84
C PRO A 93 8.54 -14.95 -21.93
N ASP A 94 7.28 -14.52 -21.88
CA ASP A 94 6.90 -13.11 -21.96
C ASP A 94 7.55 -12.28 -20.83
N ARG A 95 8.43 -11.36 -21.21
CA ARG A 95 9.16 -10.46 -20.30
C ARG A 95 9.22 -9.06 -20.90
N ILE A 96 9.17 -8.06 -20.03
CA ILE A 96 9.41 -6.66 -20.40
C ILE A 96 10.80 -6.26 -19.92
N VAL A 97 11.54 -5.55 -20.76
CA VAL A 97 12.91 -5.11 -20.50
C VAL A 97 12.90 -3.63 -20.15
N PHE A 98 13.54 -3.29 -19.05
CA PHE A 98 13.69 -1.95 -18.53
C PHE A 98 15.17 -1.59 -18.40
N LEU A 99 15.50 -0.33 -18.66
CA LEU A 99 16.81 0.26 -18.40
C LEU A 99 16.67 1.30 -17.29
N PRO A 100 16.91 0.93 -16.02
CA PRO A 100 17.13 1.93 -14.99
C PRO A 100 18.46 2.65 -15.27
N PHE A 101 18.54 3.94 -14.93
CA PHE A 101 19.77 4.70 -15.08
C PHE A 101 20.70 4.47 -13.88
N GLU A 102 21.17 3.23 -13.75
CA GLU A 102 21.97 2.74 -12.63
C GLU A 102 23.15 1.93 -13.15
N SER A 103 24.28 1.98 -12.45
CA SER A 103 25.45 1.14 -12.75
C SER A 103 25.31 -0.24 -12.09
N GLU A 104 25.62 -1.31 -12.82
CA GLU A 104 25.60 -2.68 -12.27
C GLU A 104 26.99 -3.32 -12.31
N GLY A 105 27.55 -3.61 -11.14
CA GLY A 105 28.85 -4.27 -11.01
C GLY A 105 30.03 -3.35 -11.34
N SER A 106 30.83 -3.72 -12.34
CA SER A 106 32.05 -2.99 -12.72
C SER A 106 31.75 -1.72 -13.52
N PHE A 107 32.67 -0.75 -13.47
CA PHE A 107 32.58 0.50 -14.23
C PHE A 107 32.28 0.26 -15.73
N GLY A 108 31.34 1.02 -16.28
CA GLY A 108 30.94 0.95 -17.69
C GLY A 108 29.76 0.02 -18.01
N LYS A 109 29.16 -0.65 -17.02
CA LYS A 109 27.95 -1.47 -17.22
C LYS A 109 26.72 -0.78 -16.63
N LEU A 110 25.70 -0.57 -17.48
CA LEU A 110 24.38 -0.13 -17.04
C LEU A 110 23.52 -1.33 -16.67
N ALA A 111 22.73 -1.17 -15.62
CA ALA A 111 21.77 -2.15 -15.16
C ALA A 111 20.70 -2.41 -16.22
N VAL A 112 20.28 -3.68 -16.32
CA VAL A 112 19.15 -4.10 -17.16
C VAL A 112 18.19 -4.90 -16.30
N GLU A 113 16.97 -4.40 -16.14
CA GLU A 113 15.93 -5.11 -15.41
C GLU A 113 14.98 -5.83 -16.37
N VAL A 114 14.85 -7.14 -16.19
CA VAL A 114 13.96 -7.97 -17.00
C VAL A 114 12.84 -8.52 -16.12
N ILE A 115 11.63 -8.04 -16.33
CA ILE A 115 10.47 -8.40 -15.51
C ILE A 115 9.56 -9.36 -16.28
N PRO A 116 9.40 -10.62 -15.81
CA PRO A 116 8.41 -11.53 -16.39
C PRO A 116 6.99 -11.01 -16.19
N ILE A 117 6.13 -11.17 -17.20
CA ILE A 117 4.70 -10.81 -17.09
C ILE A 117 4.02 -11.55 -15.93
N ALA A 118 4.44 -12.79 -15.63
CA ALA A 118 3.95 -13.56 -14.49
C ALA A 118 4.25 -12.88 -13.14
N VAL A 119 5.40 -12.21 -13.01
CA VAL A 119 5.76 -11.45 -11.80
C VAL A 119 4.86 -10.23 -11.64
N MET A 120 4.56 -9.50 -12.73
CA MET A 120 3.60 -8.39 -12.71
C MET A 120 2.20 -8.87 -12.29
N LYS A 121 1.74 -10.01 -12.83
CA LYS A 121 0.46 -10.60 -12.43
C LYS A 121 0.43 -10.96 -10.94
N LYS A 122 1.49 -11.59 -10.43
CA LYS A 122 1.59 -11.94 -9.00
C LYS A 122 1.56 -10.70 -8.10
N ALA A 123 2.32 -9.66 -8.46
CA ALA A 123 2.33 -8.40 -7.73
C ALA A 123 0.96 -7.69 -7.78
N THR A 124 0.24 -7.78 -8.91
CA THR A 124 -1.13 -7.26 -9.05
C THR A 124 -2.10 -8.01 -8.11
N SER A 125 -2.04 -9.33 -8.09
CA SER A 125 -2.88 -10.14 -7.20
C SER A 125 -2.62 -9.84 -5.73
N PHE A 126 -1.36 -9.65 -5.35
CA PHE A 126 -0.99 -9.21 -4.00
C PHE A 126 -1.62 -7.86 -3.65
N ALA A 127 -1.45 -6.84 -4.50
CA ALA A 127 -2.01 -5.51 -4.25
C ALA A 127 -3.55 -5.54 -4.11
N ARG A 128 -4.25 -6.28 -4.97
CA ARG A 128 -5.71 -6.45 -4.89
C ARG A 128 -6.15 -7.18 -3.63
N HIS A 129 -5.38 -8.16 -3.17
CA HIS A 129 -5.69 -8.89 -1.93
C HIS A 129 -5.56 -7.97 -0.72
N VAL A 130 -4.44 -7.24 -0.60
CA VAL A 130 -4.22 -6.28 0.48
C VAL A 130 -5.26 -5.17 0.46
N ASP A 131 -5.59 -4.64 -0.73
CA ASP A 131 -6.64 -3.62 -0.87
C ASP A 131 -7.99 -4.13 -0.36
N LYS A 132 -8.37 -5.36 -0.73
CA LYS A 132 -9.62 -5.97 -0.28
C LYS A 132 -9.66 -6.12 1.25
N GLU A 133 -8.58 -6.61 1.86
CA GLU A 133 -8.51 -6.76 3.32
C GLU A 133 -8.55 -5.41 4.03
N ALA A 134 -7.81 -4.41 3.54
CA ALA A 134 -7.79 -3.08 4.11
C ALA A 134 -9.13 -2.36 3.99
N MET A 135 -9.84 -2.50 2.85
CA MET A 135 -11.19 -1.96 2.69
C MET A 135 -12.19 -2.63 3.64
N ALA A 136 -12.11 -3.95 3.84
CA ALA A 136 -12.99 -4.63 4.79
C ALA A 136 -12.81 -4.10 6.22
N MET A 137 -11.56 -3.83 6.63
CA MET A 137 -11.27 -3.22 7.93
C MET A 137 -11.81 -1.79 8.04
N LEU A 138 -11.72 -1.00 6.96
CA LEU A 138 -12.28 0.35 6.91
C LEU A 138 -13.80 0.35 7.00
N ASP A 139 -14.48 -0.53 6.25
CA ASP A 139 -15.93 -0.65 6.26
C ASP A 139 -16.45 -1.05 7.66
N GLU A 140 -15.77 -1.96 8.35
CA GLU A 140 -16.09 -2.31 9.74
C GLU A 140 -15.91 -1.15 10.70
N GLN A 141 -14.88 -0.32 10.48
CA GLN A 141 -14.61 0.81 11.33
C GLN A 141 -15.64 1.94 11.13
N TRP A 142 -15.97 2.29 9.90
CA TRP A 142 -16.97 3.31 9.61
C TRP A 142 -18.36 2.93 10.13
N LYS A 143 -18.76 1.65 10.02
CA LYS A 143 -20.02 1.18 10.64
C LYS A 143 -20.07 1.40 12.14
N ARG A 144 -18.95 1.17 12.85
CA ARG A 144 -18.88 1.43 14.30
C ARG A 144 -18.94 2.92 14.62
N GLU A 145 -18.40 3.78 13.77
CA GLU A 145 -18.48 5.23 13.93
C GLU A 145 -19.93 5.71 13.76
N ASP A 146 -20.61 5.25 12.70
CA ASP A 146 -22.03 5.56 12.45
C ASP A 146 -22.94 5.10 13.59
N GLU A 147 -22.74 3.88 14.11
CA GLU A 147 -23.51 3.36 15.25
C GLU A 147 -23.29 4.16 16.55
N ASN A 148 -22.05 4.64 16.77
CA ASN A 148 -21.71 5.46 17.94
C ASN A 148 -22.17 6.91 17.84
N GLU A 149 -22.39 7.43 16.63
CA GLU A 149 -23.02 8.74 16.42
C GLU A 149 -24.53 8.64 16.60
N ALA A 150 -25.17 7.61 16.04
CA ALA A 150 -26.62 7.37 16.20
C ALA A 150 -27.02 7.19 17.68
N GLY A 151 -26.19 6.51 18.48
CA GLY A 151 -26.44 6.33 19.92
C GLY A 151 -26.28 7.61 20.76
N ARG A 152 -25.59 8.65 20.26
CA ARG A 152 -25.45 9.94 20.96
C ARG A 152 -26.62 10.88 20.74
N ASP A 153 -27.30 10.77 19.61
CA ASP A 153 -28.48 11.59 19.32
C ASP A 153 -29.72 11.16 20.12
N GLU A 154 -29.76 9.92 20.63
CA GLU A 154 -30.85 9.42 21.48
C GLU A 154 -30.72 9.84 22.97
N ASP A 155 -29.52 10.27 23.40
CA ASP A 155 -29.24 10.65 24.80
C ASP A 155 -29.42 12.16 25.08
N VAL A 156 -29.92 12.94 24.11
CA VAL A 156 -30.22 14.37 24.31
C VAL A 156 -31.60 14.50 24.98
N PRO A 157 -31.70 14.87 26.27
CA PRO A 157 -32.99 15.10 26.89
C PRO A 157 -33.70 16.26 26.16
N PRO A 158 -35.03 16.23 26.01
CA PRO A 158 -35.76 17.33 25.41
C PRO A 158 -35.44 18.61 26.18
N GLY A 159 -34.94 19.61 25.45
CA GLY A 159 -34.57 20.91 26.01
C GLY A 159 -35.77 21.60 26.70
N PRO A 160 -35.49 22.51 27.65
CA PRO A 160 -36.50 23.14 28.51
C PRO A 160 -37.54 23.97 27.75
#